data_AF-A0A5N5WUB3-F1
#
_entry.id   AF-A0A5N5WUB3-F1
#
_cell.length_a   1.000
_cell.length_b   1.000
_cell.length_c   1.000
_cell.angle_alpha   90.00
_cell.angle_beta   90.00
_cell.angle_gamma   90.00
#
_symmetry.space_group_name_H-M   'P 1'
#
loop_
_entity.id
_entity.type
_entity.pdbx_description
1 polymer ?
#
loop_
_entity_poly.entity_id
_entity_poly.type
_entity_poly.pdbx_seq_one_letter_code
_entity_poly.pdbx_strand_id
1 'polypeptide(L)'
;MKLITANFLTCAVKGCKASPASFPLHFKDAELVLQELDFQPEFIRNIIPRIDWDGLQKMANELGFPKVLEKKPEGNELNDEQILRELHQLLLETQIIEGRLICGNCGHEYLIKEGIANFLLPSHLGLTVRFLTISPSSFANALLV
;
A
#
# COMPACT_ATOMS: atom_id res chain seq x y z
N MET A 1 11.03 0.76 -3.01
CA MET A 1 9.92 0.82 -2.02
C MET A 1 10.03 -0.39 -1.11
N LYS A 2 10.10 -0.21 0.21
CA LYS A 2 10.19 -1.34 1.15
C LYS A 2 8.88 -2.11 1.21
N LEU A 3 8.95 -3.43 1.41
CA LEU A 3 7.75 -4.27 1.49
C LEU A 3 6.83 -3.88 2.65
N ILE A 4 7.38 -3.47 3.79
CA ILE A 4 6.60 -2.92 4.91
C ILE A 4 5.67 -1.78 4.48
N THR A 5 6.11 -0.92 3.56
CA THR A 5 5.31 0.23 3.10
C THR A 5 4.07 -0.26 2.37
N ALA A 6 4.19 -1.28 1.53
CA ALA A 6 3.06 -1.86 0.79
C ALA A 6 1.96 -2.42 1.72
N ASN A 7 2.33 -2.88 2.93
CA ASN A 7 1.38 -3.37 3.92
C ASN A 7 0.50 -2.27 4.55
N PHE A 8 0.80 -1.00 4.30
CA PHE A 8 -0.02 0.13 4.73
C PHE A 8 -0.63 0.92 3.56
N LEU A 9 -0.38 0.50 2.32
CA LEU A 9 -0.89 1.17 1.12
C LEU A 9 -2.20 0.54 0.65
N THR A 10 -3.22 1.37 0.48
CA THR A 10 -4.49 1.01 -0.12
C THR A 10 -4.71 1.77 -1.43
N CYS A 11 -5.66 1.32 -2.25
CA CYS A 11 -5.99 2.02 -3.49
C CYS A 11 -6.41 3.48 -3.23
N ALA A 12 -5.74 4.42 -3.92
CA ALA A 12 -6.03 5.85 -3.82
C ALA A 12 -7.33 6.27 -4.52
N VAL A 13 -7.88 5.45 -5.43
CA VAL A 13 -9.12 5.76 -6.16
C VAL A 13 -10.26 5.96 -5.16
N LYS A 14 -10.97 7.09 -5.26
CA LYS A 14 -11.97 7.50 -4.26
C LYS A 14 -13.06 6.45 -4.02
N GLY A 15 -13.50 5.77 -5.08
CA GLY A 15 -14.50 4.70 -5.02
C GLY A 15 -14.02 3.42 -4.31
N CYS A 16 -12.73 3.30 -4.03
CA CYS A 16 -12.16 2.12 -3.37
C CYS A 16 -12.03 2.26 -1.85
N LYS A 17 -12.17 3.46 -1.27
CA LYS A 17 -11.90 3.70 0.17
C LYS A 17 -12.71 2.82 1.13
N ALA A 18 -13.94 2.47 0.76
CA ALA A 18 -14.80 1.62 1.58
C ALA A 18 -14.74 0.13 1.20
N SER A 19 -14.00 -0.22 0.14
CA SER A 19 -13.92 -1.60 -0.33
C SER A 19 -12.79 -2.35 0.37
N PRO A 20 -13.07 -3.49 1.02
CA PRO A 20 -12.01 -4.31 1.60
C PRO A 20 -11.08 -4.90 0.52
N ALA A 21 -11.56 -5.05 -0.72
CA ALA A 21 -10.74 -5.51 -1.85
C ALA A 21 -9.75 -4.45 -2.36
N SER A 22 -9.74 -3.25 -1.77
CA SER A 22 -8.75 -2.20 -2.07
C SER A 22 -7.40 -2.40 -1.38
N PHE A 23 -7.30 -3.43 -0.52
CA PHE A 23 -6.11 -3.86 0.20
C PHE A 23 -6.05 -5.40 0.30
N PRO A 24 -4.87 -6.02 0.21
CA PRO A 24 -3.61 -5.42 -0.23
C PRO A 24 -3.67 -5.04 -1.72
N LEU A 25 -2.74 -4.20 -2.16
CA LEU A 25 -2.45 -4.05 -3.59
C LEU A 25 -1.58 -5.21 -4.05
N HIS A 26 -1.81 -5.71 -5.26
CA HIS A 26 -1.18 -6.91 -5.79
C HIS A 26 0.05 -6.58 -6.64
N PHE A 27 1.17 -7.25 -6.38
CA PHE A 27 2.39 -7.06 -7.15
C PHE A 27 2.33 -7.77 -8.51
N LYS A 28 2.85 -7.11 -9.56
CA LYS A 28 3.03 -7.70 -10.88
C LYS A 28 4.32 -7.21 -11.51
N ASP A 29 5.05 -8.12 -12.15
CA ASP A 29 6.35 -7.90 -12.79
C ASP A 29 7.33 -7.15 -11.87
N ALA A 30 7.38 -7.55 -10.59
CA ALA A 30 8.18 -6.87 -9.58
C ALA A 30 9.64 -7.33 -9.62
N GLU A 31 10.55 -6.36 -9.66
CA GLU A 31 11.98 -6.58 -9.48
C GLU A 31 12.38 -6.19 -8.05
N LEU A 32 13.10 -7.08 -7.38
CA LEU A 32 13.45 -6.94 -5.97
C LEU A 32 14.94 -6.71 -5.77
N VAL A 33 15.26 -5.88 -4.78
CA VAL A 33 16.61 -5.69 -4.26
C VAL A 33 16.58 -5.87 -2.75
N LEU A 34 17.53 -6.63 -2.22
CA LEU A 34 17.81 -6.67 -0.80
C LEU A 34 18.80 -5.55 -0.47
N GLN A 35 18.38 -4.61 0.36
CA GLN A 35 19.23 -3.57 0.91
C GLN A 35 19.47 -3.85 2.39
N GLU A 36 20.70 -4.26 2.72
CA GLU A 36 21.12 -4.51 4.09
C GLU A 36 20.91 -3.28 4.98
N LEU A 37 20.41 -3.52 6.19
CA LEU A 37 20.19 -2.50 7.21
C LEU A 37 20.65 -2.99 8.57
N ASP A 38 20.96 -2.05 9.46
CA ASP A 38 21.22 -2.40 10.85
C ASP A 38 19.99 -3.06 11.46
N PHE A 39 20.22 -4.21 12.08
CA PHE A 39 19.17 -4.99 12.72
C PHE A 39 18.47 -4.20 13.82
N GLN A 40 17.15 -4.03 13.67
CA GLN A 40 16.31 -3.18 14.53
C GLN A 40 15.18 -4.02 15.18
N PRO A 41 15.48 -4.82 16.22
CA PRO A 41 14.51 -5.72 16.84
C PRO A 41 13.34 -4.97 17.48
N GLU A 42 13.61 -3.84 18.15
CA GLU A 42 12.57 -3.03 18.78
C GLU A 42 11.57 -2.46 17.77
N PHE A 43 12.04 -2.07 16.59
CA PHE A 43 11.15 -1.61 15.53
C PHE A 43 10.20 -2.74 15.09
N ILE A 44 10.74 -3.96 14.90
CA ILE A 44 9.94 -5.12 14.50
C ILE A 44 8.89 -5.45 15.57
N ARG A 45 9.28 -5.52 16.85
CA ARG A 45 8.33 -5.77 17.95
C ARG A 45 7.19 -4.76 17.98
N ASN A 46 7.48 -3.49 17.73
CA ASN A 46 6.51 -2.41 17.77
C ASN A 46 5.61 -2.35 16.54
N ILE A 47 6.11 -2.72 15.36
CA ILE A 47 5.33 -2.64 14.12
C ILE A 47 4.46 -3.87 13.88
N ILE A 48 4.90 -5.07 14.30
CA ILE A 48 4.18 -6.32 14.02
C ILE A 48 2.70 -6.26 14.44
N PRO A 49 2.31 -5.71 15.61
CA PRO A 49 0.90 -5.56 15.97
C PRO A 49 0.06 -4.82 14.92
N ARG A 50 0.65 -3.86 14.19
CA ARG A 50 -0.01 -3.04 13.15
C ARG A 50 0.02 -3.66 11.75
N ILE A 51 0.87 -4.65 11.52
CA ILE A 51 0.97 -5.35 10.23
C ILE A 51 -0.30 -6.17 10.00
N ASP A 52 -0.90 -5.98 8.83
CA ASP A 52 -1.93 -6.88 8.31
C ASP A 52 -1.25 -8.14 7.77
N TRP A 53 -1.40 -9.24 8.51
CA TRP A 53 -0.64 -10.45 8.27
C TRP A 53 -1.10 -11.19 7.01
N ASP A 54 -2.41 -11.23 6.76
CA ASP A 54 -2.98 -11.87 5.58
C ASP A 54 -2.56 -11.15 4.30
N GLY A 55 -2.54 -9.82 4.33
CA GLY A 55 -2.04 -8.97 3.26
C GLY A 55 -0.55 -9.17 3.02
N LEU A 56 0.25 -9.27 4.09
CA LEU A 56 1.68 -9.56 3.98
C LEU A 56 1.93 -10.94 3.35
N GLN A 57 1.20 -11.98 3.77
CA GLN A 57 1.33 -13.32 3.19
C GLN A 57 0.99 -13.33 1.70
N LYS A 58 -0.08 -12.65 1.29
CA LYS A 58 -0.43 -12.51 -0.14
C LYS A 58 0.70 -11.84 -0.93
N MET A 59 1.19 -10.69 -0.47
CA MET A 59 2.29 -9.98 -1.15
C MET A 59 3.57 -10.82 -1.20
N ALA A 60 3.93 -11.51 -0.11
CA ALA A 60 5.10 -12.37 -0.07
C ALA A 60 5.00 -13.53 -1.08
N ASN A 61 3.82 -14.16 -1.18
CA ASN A 61 3.57 -15.23 -2.15
C ASN A 61 3.67 -14.71 -3.60
N GLU A 62 3.11 -13.54 -3.90
CA GLU A 62 3.18 -12.92 -5.23
C GLU A 62 4.61 -12.56 -5.64
N LEU A 63 5.43 -12.17 -4.68
CA LEU A 63 6.85 -11.86 -4.86
C LEU A 63 7.76 -13.10 -4.87
N GLY A 64 7.20 -14.30 -4.72
CA GLY A 64 7.95 -15.56 -4.79
C GLY A 64 8.76 -15.91 -3.54
N PHE A 65 8.48 -15.26 -2.39
CA PHE A 65 9.10 -15.65 -1.14
C PHE A 65 8.57 -17.00 -0.65
N PRO A 66 9.41 -17.83 0.00
CA PRO A 66 8.90 -18.98 0.74
C PRO A 66 7.94 -18.49 1.83
N LYS A 67 7.02 -19.37 2.24
CA LYS A 67 5.97 -19.07 3.21
C LYS A 67 6.60 -18.47 4.48
N VAL A 68 6.44 -17.15 4.66
CA VAL A 68 7.15 -16.31 5.63
C VAL A 68 7.06 -16.90 7.03
N LEU A 69 5.84 -17.05 7.55
CA LEU A 69 5.44 -17.82 8.72
C LEU A 69 3.94 -18.11 8.54
N GLU A 70 3.45 -19.24 9.04
CA GLU A 70 2.03 -19.60 8.88
C GLU A 70 1.11 -18.69 9.68
N LYS A 71 1.53 -18.31 10.89
CA LYS A 71 0.81 -17.45 11.81
C LYS A 71 1.63 -16.19 12.11
N LYS A 72 0.93 -15.07 12.34
CA LYS A 72 1.50 -13.87 12.92
C LYS A 72 2.15 -14.19 14.28
N PRO A 73 3.42 -13.87 14.50
CA PRO A 73 4.08 -14.11 15.79
C PRO A 73 3.51 -13.19 16.87
N GLU A 74 3.27 -13.76 18.06
CA GLU A 74 2.62 -13.08 19.19
C GLU A 74 3.36 -13.34 20.51
N GLY A 75 3.25 -12.40 21.47
CA GLY A 75 3.76 -12.57 22.83
C GLY A 75 5.26 -12.91 22.86
N ASN A 76 5.59 -14.09 23.42
CA ASN A 76 6.97 -14.53 23.60
C ASN A 76 7.69 -14.87 22.27
N GLU A 77 6.96 -15.14 21.18
CA GLU A 77 7.55 -15.39 19.87
C GLU A 77 8.28 -14.14 19.34
N LEU A 78 7.84 -12.95 19.75
CA LEU A 78 8.51 -11.68 19.43
C LEU A 78 9.78 -11.42 20.26
N ASN A 79 10.19 -12.37 21.10
CA ASN A 79 11.50 -12.38 21.76
C ASN A 79 12.51 -13.27 21.06
N ASP A 80 12.07 -14.10 20.11
CA ASP A 80 12.96 -14.96 19.33
C ASP A 80 13.74 -14.11 18.31
N GLU A 81 15.06 -14.06 18.47
CA GLU A 81 15.93 -13.27 17.61
C GLU A 81 15.89 -13.75 16.15
N GLN A 82 15.74 -15.06 15.91
CA GLN A 82 15.69 -15.60 14.56
C GLN A 82 14.44 -15.11 13.83
N ILE A 83 13.27 -15.20 14.49
CA ILE A 83 12.00 -14.68 13.94
C ILE A 83 12.13 -13.18 13.64
N LEU A 84 12.70 -12.41 14.58
CA LEU A 84 12.87 -10.97 14.38
C LEU A 84 13.80 -10.65 13.20
N ARG A 85 14.86 -11.44 12.98
CA ARG A 85 15.79 -11.28 11.85
C ARG A 85 15.12 -11.59 10.52
N GLU A 86 14.36 -12.68 10.44
CA GLU A 86 13.60 -13.05 9.24
C GLU A 86 12.58 -11.96 8.88
N LEU A 87 11.86 -11.44 9.88
CA LEU A 87 10.93 -10.31 9.69
C LEU A 87 11.65 -9.02 9.32
N HIS A 88 12.83 -8.75 9.88
CA HIS A 88 13.63 -7.58 9.54
C HIS A 88 14.03 -7.60 8.07
N GLN A 89 14.58 -8.72 7.60
CA GLN A 89 14.98 -8.90 6.21
C GLN A 89 13.78 -8.73 5.27
N LEU A 90 12.66 -9.38 5.59
CA LEU A 90 11.47 -9.31 4.75
C LEU A 90 10.85 -7.90 4.73
N LEU A 91 10.68 -7.26 5.88
CA LEU A 91 9.93 -6.01 5.98
C LEU A 91 10.78 -4.79 5.61
N LEU A 92 12.05 -4.77 6.02
CA LEU A 92 12.89 -3.58 5.97
C LEU A 92 13.96 -3.62 4.89
N GLU A 93 14.55 -4.79 4.64
CA GLU A 93 15.63 -4.94 3.67
C GLU A 93 15.11 -5.26 2.27
N THR A 94 13.95 -5.92 2.17
CA THR A 94 13.32 -6.21 0.88
C THR A 94 12.71 -4.96 0.27
N GLN A 95 13.21 -4.58 -0.91
CA GLN A 95 12.71 -3.46 -1.68
C GLN A 95 12.28 -3.87 -3.08
N ILE A 96 11.17 -3.28 -3.51
CA ILE A 96 10.71 -3.32 -4.90
C ILE A 96 11.31 -2.12 -5.62
N ILE A 97 12.12 -2.35 -6.65
CA ILE A 97 12.76 -1.30 -7.46
C ILE A 97 11.92 -0.95 -8.69
N GLU A 98 11.40 -1.95 -9.38
CA GLU A 98 10.55 -1.83 -10.57
C GLU A 98 9.34 -2.75 -10.41
N GLY A 99 8.21 -2.41 -11.01
CA GLY A 99 7.03 -3.25 -11.04
C GLY A 99 5.72 -2.49 -11.02
N ARG A 100 4.63 -3.19 -10.72
CA ARG A 100 3.27 -2.62 -10.66
C ARG A 100 2.52 -3.10 -9.43
N LEU A 101 1.71 -2.22 -8.86
CA LEU A 101 0.72 -2.51 -7.83
C LEU A 101 -0.68 -2.44 -8.45
N ILE A 102 -1.45 -3.52 -8.39
CA ILE A 102 -2.78 -3.62 -8.98
C ILE A 102 -3.83 -3.64 -7.87
N CYS A 103 -4.82 -2.75 -7.96
CA CYS A 103 -5.94 -2.77 -7.04
C CYS A 103 -6.88 -3.96 -7.32
N GLY A 104 -7.13 -4.80 -6.30
CA GLY A 104 -8.08 -5.93 -6.40
C GLY A 104 -9.54 -5.53 -6.58
N ASN A 105 -9.90 -4.27 -6.27
CA ASN A 105 -11.27 -3.76 -6.42
C ASN A 105 -11.56 -3.11 -7.78
N CYS A 106 -10.70 -2.20 -8.24
CA CYS A 106 -10.94 -1.42 -9.47
C CYS A 106 -10.00 -1.75 -10.62
N GLY A 107 -8.98 -2.59 -10.40
CA GLY A 107 -8.00 -2.95 -11.42
C GLY A 107 -7.01 -1.84 -11.79
N HIS A 108 -7.03 -0.68 -11.11
CA HIS A 108 -6.07 0.40 -11.39
C HIS A 108 -4.64 -0.04 -11.05
N GLU A 109 -3.71 0.29 -11.94
CA GLU A 109 -2.29 -0.08 -11.84
C GLU A 109 -1.46 1.14 -11.43
N TYR A 110 -0.69 1.01 -10.35
CA TYR A 110 0.29 2.00 -9.93
C TYR A 110 1.69 1.50 -10.31
N LEU A 111 2.44 2.31 -11.06
CA LEU A 111 3.80 1.98 -11.48
C LEU A 111 4.79 2.22 -10.35
N ILE A 112 5.71 1.28 -10.14
CA ILE A 112 6.89 1.44 -9.30
C ILE A 112 8.08 1.60 -10.24
N LYS A 113 8.83 2.70 -10.08
CA LYS A 113 10.08 2.96 -10.80
C LYS A 113 11.12 3.49 -9.85
N GLU A 114 12.36 3.00 -9.94
CA GLU A 114 13.47 3.39 -9.06
C GLU A 114 13.08 3.34 -7.57
N GLY A 115 12.23 2.38 -7.20
CA GLY A 115 11.72 2.20 -5.85
C GLY A 115 10.67 3.21 -5.40
N ILE A 116 10.12 4.04 -6.29
CA ILE A 116 9.08 5.01 -6.01
C ILE A 116 7.76 4.55 -6.67
N ALA A 117 6.73 4.33 -5.84
CA ALA A 117 5.40 4.00 -6.33
C ALA A 117 4.62 5.28 -6.68
N ASN A 118 4.11 5.38 -7.91
CA ASN A 118 3.34 6.52 -8.38
C ASN A 118 1.85 6.34 -8.10
N PHE A 119 1.31 7.09 -7.13
CA PHE A 119 -0.11 7.12 -6.76
C PHE A 119 -0.88 8.32 -7.34
N LEU A 120 -0.32 9.02 -8.33
CA LEU A 120 -1.02 10.12 -9.01
C LEU A 120 -2.15 9.56 -9.86
N LEU A 121 -3.36 10.04 -9.60
CA LEU A 121 -4.56 9.64 -10.32
C LEU A 121 -4.93 10.64 -11.41
N PRO A 122 -5.43 10.18 -12.57
CA PRO A 122 -6.15 11.02 -13.50
C PRO A 122 -7.31 11.77 -12.82
N SER A 123 -7.59 12.98 -13.27
CA SER A 123 -8.59 13.88 -12.65
C SER A 123 -9.97 13.24 -12.49
N HIS A 124 -10.37 12.36 -13.42
CA HIS A 124 -11.67 11.69 -13.40
C HIS A 124 -11.79 10.56 -12.35
N LEU A 125 -10.66 10.06 -11.80
CA LEU A 125 -10.64 9.06 -10.72
C LEU A 125 -10.46 9.70 -9.33
N GLY A 126 -9.88 10.90 -9.28
CA GLY A 126 -9.58 11.62 -8.03
C GLY A 126 -10.63 12.66 -7.63
N LEU A 127 -11.35 13.26 -8.59
CA LEU A 127 -12.26 14.38 -8.33
C LEU A 127 -13.71 13.98 -8.64
N THR A 128 -14.61 14.23 -7.69
CA THR A 128 -16.03 14.34 -8.01
C THR A 128 -16.21 15.69 -8.68
N VAL A 129 -16.24 15.72 -10.02
CA VAL A 129 -16.62 16.93 -10.76
C VAL A 129 -18.08 17.21 -10.40
N ARG A 130 -18.30 18.12 -9.45
CA ARG A 130 -19.61 18.73 -9.28
C ARG A 130 -19.75 19.74 -10.40
N PHE A 131 -20.54 19.42 -11.41
CA PHE A 131 -21.05 20.43 -12.33
C PHE A 131 -21.83 21.43 -11.50
N LEU A 132 -21.25 22.60 -11.24
CA LEU A 132 -22.01 23.75 -10.76
C LEU A 132 -22.83 24.22 -11.97
N THR A 133 -24.04 23.68 -12.12
CA THR A 133 -25.01 24.26 -13.03
C THR A 133 -25.31 25.66 -12.52
N ILE A 134 -24.75 26.68 -13.17
CA ILE A 134 -25.16 28.06 -12.94
C ILE A 134 -26.60 28.13 -13.45
N SER A 135 -27.57 28.12 -12.53
CA SER A 135 -28.95 28.44 -12.87
C SER A 135 -28.99 29.88 -13.40
N PRO A 136 -29.66 30.16 -14.54
CA PRO A 136 -29.78 31.52 -15.08
C PRO A 136 -30.44 32.52 -14.12
N SER A 137 -31.10 32.04 -13.06
CA SER A 137 -31.89 32.84 -12.12
C SER A 137 -31.09 33.73 -11.17
N SER A 138 -29.76 33.59 -11.07
CA SER A 138 -28.94 34.41 -10.14
C SER A 138 -28.42 35.74 -10.72
N PHE A 139 -28.68 36.06 -11.99
CA PHE A 139 -28.28 37.34 -12.59
C PHE A 139 -29.33 38.46 -12.50
N ALA A 140 -30.56 38.18 -12.05
CA ALA A 140 -31.65 39.15 -12.12
C ALA A 140 -31.72 40.19 -10.99
N ASN A 141 -30.87 40.12 -9.95
CA ASN A 141 -30.98 41.00 -8.78
C ASN A 141 -29.79 41.96 -8.55
N ALA A 142 -28.97 42.23 -9.56
CA ALA A 142 -27.83 43.16 -9.43
C ALA A 142 -27.98 44.50 -10.20
N LEU A 143 -29.11 44.74 -10.87
CA LEU A 143 -29.43 46.05 -11.43
C LEU A 143 -30.91 46.36 -11.17
N LEU A 144 -31.15 47.19 -10.17
CA LEU A 144 -32.28 48.10 -9.89
C LEU A 144 -32.17 48.37 -8.36
N VAL A 145 -31.80 49.59 -7.95
CA VAL A 145 -32.77 50.59 -7.43
C VAL A 145 -33.65 50.01 -6.33
#